data_AF-A0A437QA30-F1
#
_entry.id   AF-A0A437QA30-F1
#
_cell.length_a   1.000
_cell.length_b   1.000
_cell.length_c   1.000
_cell.angle_alpha   90.00
_cell.angle_beta   90.00
_cell.angle_gamma   90.00
#
_symmetry.space_group_name_H-M   'P 1'
#
loop_
_entity.id
_entity.type
_entity.pdbx_description
1 polymer ?
#
loop_
_entity_poly.entity_id
_entity_poly.type
_entity_poly.pdbx_seq_one_letter_code
_entity_poly.pdbx_strand_id
1 'polypeptide(L)'
;MTNTLDFQKPVEAMKTLMALQAATLNKSVELQKKSGEELASFFQSGVEKAKDLKSPEEVVKFNIESNQALFELLKSQGEAFTALATEAGQNTMEEMQKLAK
;
A
#
# COMPACT_ATOMS: atom_id res chain seq x y z
N MET A 1 17.70 39.60 29.73
CA MET A 1 17.98 38.57 28.71
C MET A 1 16.66 38.20 28.06
N THR A 2 16.35 38.77 26.91
CA THR A 2 15.23 38.32 26.07
C THR A 2 15.68 37.05 25.37
N ASN A 3 15.24 35.89 25.86
CA ASN A 3 15.32 34.65 25.09
C ASN A 3 14.43 34.82 23.85
N THR A 4 15.04 35.11 22.71
CA THR A 4 14.38 34.91 21.43
C THR A 4 14.08 33.42 21.31
N LEU A 5 12.79 33.06 21.42
CA LEU A 5 12.31 31.73 21.08
C LEU A 5 12.73 31.43 19.63
N ASP A 6 13.59 30.44 19.46
CA ASP A 6 14.04 29.97 18.14
C ASP A 6 12.93 29.11 17.52
N PHE A 7 12.13 29.74 16.67
CA PHE A 7 11.05 29.09 15.94
C PHE A 7 11.52 28.40 14.64
N GLN A 8 12.80 28.48 14.26
CA GLN A 8 13.27 27.87 13.01
C GLN A 8 13.23 26.35 13.09
N LYS A 9 13.72 25.76 14.20
CA LYS A 9 13.74 24.29 14.38
C LYS A 9 12.35 23.64 14.35
N PRO A 10 11.32 24.16 15.06
CA PRO A 10 9.95 23.63 14.95
C PRO A 10 9.37 23.71 13.54
N VAL A 11 9.66 24.77 12.80
CA VAL A 11 9.16 24.95 11.42
C VAL A 11 9.83 23.98 10.45
N GLU A 12 11.14 23.77 10.59
CA GLU A 12 11.87 22.78 9.79
C GLU A 12 11.41 21.35 10.10
N ALA A 13 11.21 21.02 11.37
CA ALA A 13 10.63 19.75 11.80
C ALA A 13 9.27 19.49 11.14
N MET A 14 8.37 20.48 11.15
CA MET A 14 7.07 20.37 10.50
C MET A 14 7.19 20.17 8.99
N LYS A 15 8.09 20.89 8.31
CA LYS A 15 8.33 20.71 6.87
C LYS A 15 8.80 19.29 6.54
N THR A 16 9.73 18.76 7.33
CA THR A 16 10.23 17.39 7.15
C THR A 16 9.11 16.36 7.35
N LEU A 17 8.30 16.50 8.40
CA LEU A 17 7.16 15.61 8.64
C LEU A 17 6.11 15.69 7.52
N MET A 18 5.79 16.90 7.03
CA MET A 18 4.89 17.07 5.89
C MET A 18 5.44 16.42 4.61
N ALA A 19 6.75 16.52 4.37
CA ALA A 19 7.38 15.88 3.22
C ALA A 19 7.32 14.35 3.30
N LEU A 20 7.58 13.77 4.49
CA LEU A 20 7.43 12.32 4.73
C LEU A 20 5.98 11.86 4.54
N GLN A 21 5.01 12.64 5.04
CA GLN A 21 3.59 12.33 4.88
C GLN A 21 3.18 12.38 3.40
N ALA A 22 3.60 13.40 2.66
CA ALA A 22 3.32 13.52 1.23
C ALA A 22 3.94 12.36 0.43
N ALA A 23 5.18 11.98 0.73
CA ALA A 23 5.83 10.84 0.11
C ALA A 23 5.08 9.52 0.40
N THR A 24 4.64 9.32 1.65
CA THR A 24 3.87 8.15 2.05
C THR A 24 2.52 8.09 1.37
N LEU A 25 1.82 9.24 1.25
CA LEU A 25 0.55 9.34 0.53
C LEU A 25 0.72 8.99 -0.95
N ASN A 26 1.76 9.52 -1.59
CA ASN A 26 2.04 9.20 -3.00
C ASN A 26 2.30 7.70 -3.19
N LYS A 27 3.16 7.09 -2.37
CA LYS A 27 3.42 5.64 -2.40
C LYS A 27 2.13 4.82 -2.16
N SER A 28 1.27 5.28 -1.25
CA SER A 28 -0.01 4.62 -0.96
C SER A 28 -0.95 4.66 -2.17
N VAL A 29 -1.05 5.81 -2.85
CA VAL A 29 -1.86 5.96 -4.07
C VAL A 29 -1.32 5.09 -5.21
N GLU A 30 0.00 5.05 -5.41
CA GLU A 30 0.62 4.17 -6.40
C GLU A 30 0.34 2.70 -6.11
N LEU A 31 0.43 2.29 -4.85
CA LEU A 31 0.13 0.92 -4.44
C LEU A 31 -1.36 0.59 -4.64
N GLN A 32 -2.28 1.49 -4.28
CA GLN A 32 -3.72 1.33 -4.53
C GLN A 32 -4.02 1.18 -6.02
N LYS A 33 -3.37 2.00 -6.86
CA LYS A 33 -3.51 1.90 -8.31
C LYS A 33 -3.06 0.54 -8.82
N LYS A 34 -1.86 0.10 -8.42
CA LYS A 34 -1.31 -1.21 -8.80
C LYS A 34 -2.23 -2.36 -8.34
N SER A 35 -2.67 -2.33 -7.09
CA SER A 35 -3.64 -3.30 -6.54
C SER A 35 -4.93 -3.37 -7.36
N GLY A 36 -5.46 -2.21 -7.77
CA GLY A 36 -6.64 -2.13 -8.62
C GLY A 36 -6.42 -2.70 -10.02
N GLU A 37 -5.28 -2.41 -10.64
CA GLU A 37 -4.89 -2.95 -11.95
C GLU A 37 -4.72 -4.48 -11.91
N GLU A 38 -4.12 -5.02 -10.86
CA GLU A 38 -3.97 -6.47 -10.65
C GLU A 38 -5.32 -7.15 -10.45
N LEU A 39 -6.23 -6.55 -9.65
CA LEU A 39 -7.60 -7.06 -9.47
C LEU A 39 -8.39 -7.05 -10.77
N ALA A 40 -8.33 -5.95 -11.52
CA ALA A 40 -8.99 -5.85 -12.82
C ALA A 40 -8.49 -6.93 -13.79
N SER A 41 -7.17 -7.11 -13.84
CA SER A 41 -6.53 -8.14 -14.67
C SER A 41 -6.94 -9.56 -14.24
N PHE A 42 -7.00 -9.81 -12.93
CA PHE A 42 -7.47 -11.07 -12.37
C PHE A 42 -8.89 -11.40 -12.85
N PHE A 43 -9.84 -10.47 -12.69
CA PHE A 43 -11.22 -10.71 -13.12
C PHE A 43 -11.37 -10.82 -14.63
N GLN A 44 -10.65 -10.02 -15.42
CA GLN A 44 -10.65 -10.15 -16.88
C GLN A 44 -10.19 -11.54 -17.32
N SER A 45 -9.09 -12.04 -16.75
CA SER A 45 -8.60 -13.40 -17.04
C SER A 45 -9.60 -14.48 -16.62
N GLY A 46 -10.30 -14.28 -15.51
CA GLY A 46 -11.35 -15.17 -15.03
C GLY A 46 -12.56 -15.22 -15.95
N VAL A 47 -13.00 -14.08 -16.49
CA VAL A 47 -14.09 -14.01 -17.47
C VAL A 47 -13.73 -14.76 -18.75
N GLU A 48 -12.51 -14.59 -19.27
CA GLU A 48 -12.07 -15.33 -20.46
C GLU A 48 -12.04 -16.83 -20.18
N LYS A 49 -11.48 -17.26 -19.04
CA LYS A 49 -11.43 -18.67 -18.67
C LYS A 49 -12.82 -19.28 -18.47
N ALA A 50 -13.77 -18.51 -17.96
CA ALA A 50 -15.14 -18.96 -17.74
C ALA A 50 -15.88 -19.31 -19.05
N LYS A 51 -15.55 -18.66 -20.17
CA LYS A 51 -16.16 -18.95 -21.49
C LYS A 51 -15.80 -20.33 -22.02
N ASP A 52 -14.68 -20.89 -21.58
CA ASP A 52 -14.16 -22.17 -22.06
C ASP A 52 -14.65 -23.38 -21.23
N LEU A 53 -15.39 -23.15 -20.14
CA LEU A 53 -15.88 -24.19 -19.25
C LEU A 53 -17.07 -24.92 -19.87
N LYS A 54 -17.01 -26.26 -19.92
CA LYS A 54 -17.99 -27.10 -20.64
C LYS A 54 -18.80 -28.01 -19.73
N SER A 55 -18.38 -28.21 -18.49
CA SER A 55 -19.08 -29.07 -17.53
C SER A 55 -19.25 -28.43 -16.15
N PRO A 56 -20.24 -28.88 -15.36
CA PRO A 56 -20.40 -28.47 -13.97
C PRO A 56 -19.15 -28.71 -13.11
N GLU A 57 -18.45 -29.84 -13.32
CA GLU A 57 -17.22 -30.15 -12.59
C GLU A 57 -16.10 -29.15 -12.91
N GLU A 58 -15.95 -28.76 -14.18
CA GLU A 58 -14.98 -27.73 -14.59
C GLU A 58 -15.31 -26.37 -13.96
N VAL A 59 -16.59 -26.03 -13.86
CA VAL A 59 -17.06 -24.79 -13.19
C VAL A 59 -16.71 -24.81 -11.70
N VAL A 60 -16.96 -25.92 -11.00
CA VAL A 60 -16.64 -26.04 -9.57
C VAL A 60 -15.13 -25.94 -9.36
N LYS A 61 -14.34 -26.68 -10.15
CA LYS A 61 -12.88 -26.64 -10.07
C LYS A 61 -12.33 -25.23 -10.30
N PHE A 62 -12.80 -24.56 -11.37
CA PHE A 62 -12.43 -23.20 -11.68
C PHE A 62 -12.76 -22.22 -10.55
N ASN A 63 -13.94 -22.34 -9.92
CA ASN A 63 -14.33 -21.48 -8.79
C ASN A 63 -13.42 -21.65 -7.58
N ILE A 64 -13.05 -22.89 -7.24
CA ILE A 64 -12.15 -23.16 -6.11
C ILE A 64 -10.77 -22.56 -6.37
N GLU A 65 -10.20 -22.86 -7.54
CA GLU A 65 -8.88 -22.35 -7.94
C GLU A 65 -8.86 -20.82 -8.02
N SER A 66 -9.90 -20.22 -8.58
CA SER A 66 -10.03 -18.75 -8.68
C SER A 66 -10.15 -18.10 -7.32
N ASN A 67 -10.95 -18.64 -6.41
CA ASN A 67 -11.08 -18.07 -5.07
C ASN A 67 -9.79 -18.18 -4.26
N GLN A 68 -9.04 -19.28 -4.41
CA GLN A 68 -7.72 -19.41 -3.79
C GLN A 68 -6.74 -18.38 -4.36
N ALA A 69 -6.70 -18.22 -5.68
CA ALA A 69 -5.84 -17.22 -6.32
C ALA A 69 -6.22 -15.78 -5.94
N LEU A 70 -7.51 -15.47 -5.85
CA LEU A 70 -8.01 -14.18 -5.37
C LEU A 70 -7.58 -13.92 -3.92
N PHE A 71 -7.69 -14.93 -3.06
CA PHE A 71 -7.26 -14.81 -1.67
C PHE A 71 -5.76 -14.48 -1.57
N GLU A 72 -4.90 -15.20 -2.28
CA GLU A 72 -3.46 -14.93 -2.27
C GLU A 72 -3.12 -13.55 -2.86
N LEU A 73 -3.83 -13.12 -3.91
CA LEU A 73 -3.68 -11.77 -4.47
C LEU A 73 -4.02 -10.71 -3.41
N LEU A 74 -5.18 -10.80 -2.77
CA LEU A 74 -5.61 -9.84 -1.74
C LEU A 74 -4.67 -9.84 -0.53
N LYS A 75 -4.19 -11.01 -0.11
CA LYS A 75 -3.21 -11.15 0.95
C LYS A 75 -1.91 -10.44 0.60
N SER A 76 -1.36 -10.68 -0.59
CA SER A 76 -0.13 -10.02 -1.06
C SER A 76 -0.27 -8.49 -1.10
N GLN A 77 -1.43 -7.99 -1.55
CA GLN A 77 -1.73 -6.56 -1.52
C GLN A 77 -1.75 -6.01 -0.08
N GLY A 78 -2.39 -6.72 0.85
CA GLY A 78 -2.41 -6.35 2.27
C GLY A 78 -1.01 -6.34 2.92
N GLU A 79 -0.17 -7.32 2.58
CA GLU A 79 1.23 -7.38 3.01
C GLU A 79 2.04 -6.19 2.48
N ALA A 80 1.82 -5.79 1.23
CA ALA A 80 2.48 -4.61 0.65
C ALA A 80 2.06 -3.31 1.36
N PHE A 81 0.78 -3.14 1.69
CA PHE A 81 0.33 -1.98 2.48
C PHE A 81 0.90 -1.98 3.90
N THR A 82 0.98 -3.16 4.52
CA THR A 82 1.58 -3.32 5.86
C THR A 82 3.06 -2.96 5.84
N ALA A 83 3.79 -3.37 4.80
CA ALA A 83 5.19 -3.02 4.61
C ALA A 83 5.37 -1.50 4.43
N LEU A 84 4.54 -0.86 3.60
CA LEU A 84 4.57 0.60 3.42
C LEU A 84 4.30 1.34 4.74
N ALA A 85 3.29 0.91 5.51
CA ALA A 85 2.97 1.51 6.80
C ALA A 85 4.13 1.37 7.79
N THR A 86 4.79 0.21 7.79
CA THR A 86 5.96 -0.06 8.63
C THR A 86 7.13 0.84 8.25
N GLU A 87 7.45 0.93 6.95
CA GLU A 87 8.49 1.81 6.42
C GLU A 87 8.24 3.28 6.78
N ALA A 88 7.01 3.76 6.57
CA ALA A 88 6.63 5.13 6.90
C ALA A 88 6.79 5.44 8.40
N GLY A 89 6.40 4.50 9.27
CA GLY A 89 6.58 4.61 10.72
C GLY A 89 8.06 4.66 11.13
N GLN A 90 8.90 3.80 10.54
CA GLN A 90 10.34 3.78 10.77
C GLN A 90 10.99 5.10 10.33
N ASN A 91 10.72 5.55 9.10
CA ASN A 91 11.26 6.81 8.57
C ASN A 91 10.87 8.01 9.45
N THR A 92 9.62 8.04 9.92
CA THR A 92 9.14 9.11 10.82
C THR A 92 9.87 9.06 12.16
N MET A 93 10.04 7.87 12.75
CA MET A 93 10.75 7.72 14.02
C MET A 93 12.22 8.13 13.89
N GLU A 94 12.89 7.77 12.80
CA GLU A 94 14.27 8.18 12.52
C GLU A 94 14.42 9.69 12.41
N GLU A 95 13.53 10.36 11.66
CA GLU A 95 13.56 11.82 11.56
C GLU A 95 13.27 12.51 12.89
N MET A 96 12.31 12.00 13.67
CA MET A 96 12.05 12.52 15.02
C MET A 96 13.26 12.37 15.95
N GLN A 97 14.01 11.26 15.85
CA GLN A 97 15.24 11.07 16.60
C GLN A 97 16.36 12.03 16.17
N LYS A 98 16.45 12.37 14.87
CA LYS A 98 17.41 13.36 14.36
C LYS A 98 17.06 14.77 14.85
N LEU A 99 15.78 15.12 14.88
CA LEU A 99 15.28 16.42 15.33
C LEU A 99 15.39 16.62 16.85
N ALA A 100 15.39 15.53 17.62
CA ALA A 100 15.57 15.55 19.08
C ALA A 100 17.04 15.67 19.52
N LYS A 101 18.00 15.45 18.61
CA LYS A 101 19.44 15.66 18.84
C LYS A 101 19.84 17.10 18.52
#